data_AF-A0A7S1QTS6-F1
#
_entry.id   AF-A0A7S1QTS6-F1
#
_cell.length_a   1.000
_cell.length_b   1.000
_cell.length_c   1.000
_cell.angle_alpha   90.00
_cell.angle_beta   90.00
_cell.angle_gamma   90.00
#
_symmetry.space_group_name_H-M   'P 1'
#
loop_
_entity.id
_entity.type
_entity.pdbx_description
1 polymer ?
#
loop_
_entity_poly.entity_id
_entity_poly.type
_entity_poly.pdbx_seq_one_letter_code
_entity_poly.pdbx_strand_id
1 'polypeptide(L)'
;KLQAHCKRGMTKADITYEVARVTDGFQATVKLVCAGGQEFTGEVATGEKLAQHAAAQQALVNGHMWMAATMTPAQPVMKRKTPDPSSVNPKSDLVIFLQGHLKRTLIKTDVAYAAAQTEGGGYQATVELTCYQCRQFAGEVCENAKAAEAAAATQALMSLSAELGQPAPAVKRQK
;
A
#
# COMPACT_ATOMS: atom_id res chain seq x y z
N LYS A 1 12.36 10.85 5.48
CA LYS A 1 12.60 10.44 6.89
C LYS A 1 12.10 11.43 7.95
N LEU A 2 11.30 12.47 7.59
CA LEU A 2 10.63 13.34 8.58
C LEU A 2 9.48 12.64 9.34
N GLN A 3 8.76 11.74 8.67
CA GLN A 3 7.62 11.01 9.22
C GLN A 3 7.97 10.16 10.47
N ALA A 4 9.22 9.67 10.54
CA ALA A 4 9.70 8.91 11.69
C ALA A 4 9.88 9.79 12.94
N HIS A 5 10.23 11.07 12.77
CA HIS A 5 10.38 12.00 13.88
C HIS A 5 9.03 12.43 14.46
N CYS A 6 8.04 12.63 13.59
CA CYS A 6 6.73 13.13 14.01
C CYS A 6 5.91 12.11 14.83
N LYS A 7 6.26 10.82 14.81
CA LYS A 7 5.50 9.69 15.42
C LYS A 7 4.00 9.65 15.05
N ARG A 8 3.57 10.49 14.11
CA ARG A 8 2.22 10.66 13.57
C ARG A 8 2.31 10.86 12.05
N GLY A 9 1.20 10.64 11.34
CA GLY A 9 1.13 10.98 9.93
C GLY A 9 1.38 12.47 9.74
N MET A 10 2.33 12.83 8.87
CA MET A 10 2.56 14.23 8.53
C MET A 10 1.31 14.82 7.88
N THR A 11 0.87 15.95 8.40
CA THR A 11 -0.22 16.73 7.85
C THR A 11 0.34 17.93 7.09
N LYS A 12 -0.48 18.57 6.25
CA LYS A 12 -0.10 19.80 5.56
C LYS A 12 0.20 20.97 6.53
N ALA A 13 -0.21 20.86 7.80
CA ALA A 13 0.09 21.84 8.83
C ALA A 13 1.52 21.71 9.40
N ASP A 14 2.19 20.57 9.20
CA ASP A 14 3.54 20.33 9.75
C ASP A 14 4.65 21.01 8.94
N ILE A 15 4.36 21.36 7.68
CA ILE A 15 5.29 22.02 6.75
C ILE A 15 4.59 23.21 6.11
N THR A 16 5.18 24.40 6.26
CA THR A 16 4.72 25.60 5.55
C THR A 16 5.80 26.05 4.57
N TYR A 17 5.39 26.45 3.37
CA TYR A 17 6.27 27.03 2.35
C TYR A 17 5.92 28.49 2.18
N GLU A 18 6.92 29.35 2.27
CA GLU A 18 6.82 30.76 1.95
C GLU A 18 7.64 31.01 0.68
N VAL A 19 7.07 31.72 -0.29
CA VAL A 19 7.77 32.06 -1.54
C VAL A 19 7.81 33.56 -1.68
N ALA A 20 9.02 34.10 -1.82
CA ALA A 20 9.27 35.52 -2.06
C ALA A 20 9.81 35.70 -3.49
N ARG A 21 9.31 36.72 -4.19
CA ARG A 21 9.84 37.12 -5.50
C ARG A 21 11.04 38.04 -5.30
N VAL A 22 12.18 37.65 -5.86
CA VAL A 22 13.45 38.37 -5.80
C VAL A 22 13.78 38.88 -7.21
N THR A 23 14.67 39.87 -7.35
CA THR A 23 15.00 40.53 -8.62
C THR A 23 15.35 39.54 -9.74
N ASP A 24 16.02 38.43 -9.43
CA ASP A 24 16.47 37.40 -10.37
C ASP A 24 15.70 36.07 -10.29
N GLY A 25 14.51 36.04 -9.66
CA GLY A 25 13.67 34.84 -9.65
C GLY A 25 12.75 34.73 -8.42
N PHE A 26 12.56 33.49 -7.97
CA PHE A 26 11.77 33.15 -6.81
C PHE A 26 12.67 32.46 -5.79
N GLN A 27 12.58 32.89 -4.54
CA GLN A 27 13.22 32.24 -3.41
C GLN A 27 12.14 31.67 -2.51
N ALA A 28 12.30 30.43 -2.05
CA ALA A 28 11.36 29.84 -1.11
C ALA A 28 12.04 29.49 0.21
N THR A 29 11.27 29.59 1.28
CA THR A 29 11.66 29.18 2.63
C THR A 29 10.67 28.13 3.10
N VAL A 30 11.19 26.99 3.57
CA VAL A 30 10.37 25.92 4.16
C VAL A 30 10.50 25.96 5.67
N LYS A 31 9.36 26.01 6.36
CA LYS A 31 9.25 25.98 7.82
C LYS A 31 8.77 24.62 8.28
N LEU A 32 9.59 23.92 9.05
CA LEU A 32 9.27 22.63 9.65
C LEU A 32 8.75 22.83 11.08
N VAL A 33 7.43 22.98 11.22
CA VAL A 33 6.76 23.15 12.52
C VAL A 33 7.01 21.93 13.41
N CYS A 34 7.02 20.73 12.82
CA CYS A 34 7.29 19.49 13.52
C CYS A 34 8.73 19.34 14.06
N ALA A 35 9.67 20.19 13.61
CA ALA A 35 11.08 20.18 14.02
C ALA A 35 11.44 21.44 14.82
N GLY A 36 10.52 21.94 15.65
CA GLY A 36 10.75 23.14 16.46
C GLY A 36 10.67 24.45 15.68
N GLY A 37 10.02 24.45 14.51
CA GLY A 37 9.83 25.66 13.70
C GLY A 37 11.05 26.09 12.91
N GLN A 38 12.00 25.18 12.64
CA GLN A 38 13.18 25.47 11.83
C GLN A 38 12.81 25.87 10.41
N GLU A 39 13.49 26.91 9.92
CA GLU A 39 13.27 27.51 8.60
C GLU A 39 14.51 27.28 7.73
N PHE A 40 14.29 26.79 6.51
CA PHE A 40 15.36 26.54 5.54
C PHE A 40 15.05 27.28 4.24
N THR A 41 15.91 28.22 3.88
CA THR A 41 15.78 28.99 2.65
C THR A 41 16.53 28.31 1.52
N GLY A 42 15.82 28.05 0.42
CA GLY A 42 16.39 27.51 -0.81
C GLY A 42 17.11 28.55 -1.65
N GLU A 43 17.86 28.09 -2.64
CA GLU A 43 18.46 28.95 -3.65
C GLU A 43 17.39 29.59 -4.55
N VAL A 44 17.72 30.75 -5.15
CA VAL A 44 16.83 31.45 -6.06
C VAL A 44 16.68 30.62 -7.34
N ALA A 45 15.44 30.40 -7.76
CA ALA A 45 15.11 29.65 -8.96
C ALA A 45 14.20 30.45 -9.90
N THR A 46 14.16 30.07 -11.17
CA THR A 46 13.36 30.76 -12.20
C THR A 46 11.84 30.58 -12.05
N GLY A 47 11.38 29.68 -11.17
CA GLY A 47 9.96 29.46 -10.92
C GLY A 47 9.66 29.02 -9.49
N GLU A 48 8.44 29.31 -9.02
CA GLU A 48 8.00 29.07 -7.65
C GLU A 48 8.14 27.61 -7.21
N LYS A 49 7.78 26.65 -8.07
CA LYS A 49 7.92 25.22 -7.79
C LYS A 49 9.37 24.78 -7.63
N LEU A 50 10.28 25.33 -8.44
CA LEU A 50 11.71 25.03 -8.35
C LEU A 50 12.31 25.62 -7.08
N ALA A 51 11.89 26.84 -6.71
CA ALA A 51 12.31 27.48 -5.47
C ALA A 51 11.87 26.66 -4.25
N GLN A 52 10.61 26.19 -4.22
CA GLN A 52 10.10 25.31 -3.17
C GLN A 52 10.86 23.98 -3.09
N HIS A 53 11.20 23.39 -4.24
CA HIS A 53 12.00 22.16 -4.28
C HIS A 53 13.42 22.40 -3.73
N ALA A 54 14.05 23.51 -4.09
CA ALA A 54 15.36 23.89 -3.56
C ALA A 54 15.32 24.09 -2.03
N ALA A 55 14.28 24.74 -1.50
CA ALA A 55 14.08 24.91 -0.07
C ALA A 55 13.89 23.57 0.65
N ALA A 56 13.06 22.68 0.09
CA ALA A 56 12.85 21.34 0.63
C ALA A 56 14.15 20.50 0.62
N GLN A 57 14.95 20.63 -0.44
CA GLN A 57 16.24 19.96 -0.54
C GLN A 57 17.23 20.46 0.52
N GLN A 58 17.29 21.78 0.75
CA GLN A 58 18.10 22.35 1.83
C GLN A 58 17.68 21.83 3.21
N ALA A 59 16.38 21.69 3.46
CA ALA A 59 15.87 21.10 4.69
C ALA A 59 16.25 19.62 4.86
N LEU A 60 16.37 18.85 3.76
CA LEU A 60 16.82 17.46 3.81
C LEU A 60 18.33 17.34 4.08
N VAL A 61 19.14 18.19 3.44
CA VAL A 61 20.60 18.20 3.59
C VAL A 61 20.98 18.64 5.01
N ASN A 62 20.47 19.78 5.46
CA ASN A 62 20.74 20.30 6.80
C ASN A 62 19.98 19.53 7.90
N GLY A 63 18.83 18.95 7.56
CA GLY A 63 18.09 18.06 8.45
C GLY A 63 18.84 16.76 8.79
N HIS A 64 19.89 16.40 8.06
CA HIS A 64 20.70 15.23 8.40
C HIS A 64 21.56 15.46 9.66
N MET A 65 21.93 16.71 9.97
CA MET A 65 22.70 17.05 11.17
C MET A 65 21.91 16.85 12.46
N TRP A 66 20.59 17.12 12.47
CA TRP A 66 19.77 16.95 13.68
C TRP A 66 19.30 15.50 13.89
N MET A 67 19.11 14.72 12.83
CA MET A 67 18.68 13.32 12.96
C MET A 67 19.77 12.40 13.53
N ALA A 68 21.05 12.80 13.45
CA ALA A 68 22.16 12.03 14.02
C ALA A 68 22.18 12.05 15.57
N ALA A 69 21.68 13.11 16.20
CA ALA A 69 21.78 13.30 17.66
C ALA A 69 20.74 12.52 18.48
N THR A 70 19.67 12.01 17.86
CA THR A 70 18.58 11.27 18.55
C THR A 70 18.46 9.80 18.13
N MET A 71 19.49 9.22 17.50
CA MET A 71 19.53 7.77 17.31
C MET A 71 19.87 7.06 18.63
N THR A 72 18.89 6.93 19.51
CA THR A 72 18.89 5.79 20.44
C THR A 72 18.88 4.51 19.60
N PRO A 73 19.70 3.49 19.94
CA PRO A 73 19.77 2.26 19.16
C PRO A 73 18.36 1.67 19.02
N ALA A 74 17.93 1.58 17.77
CA ALA A 74 16.63 1.06 17.39
C ALA A 74 16.47 -0.36 17.95
N GLN A 75 15.41 -0.59 18.72
CA GLN A 75 14.93 -1.93 18.96
C GLN A 75 14.74 -2.63 17.61
N PRO A 76 15.03 -3.94 17.50
CA PRO A 76 14.91 -4.67 16.25
C PRO A 76 13.45 -4.58 15.79
N VAL A 77 13.23 -3.72 14.81
CA VAL A 77 11.99 -3.64 14.07
C VAL A 77 11.81 -5.04 13.51
N MET A 78 10.86 -5.80 14.05
CA MET A 78 10.45 -7.07 13.46
C MET A 78 10.16 -6.76 12.00
N LYS A 79 11.08 -7.19 11.12
CA LYS A 79 10.95 -7.05 9.68
C LYS A 79 9.57 -7.57 9.34
N ARG A 80 8.65 -6.68 8.99
CA ARG A 80 7.45 -7.06 8.24
C ARG A 80 8.00 -7.72 7.00
N LYS A 81 7.93 -9.05 6.99
CA LYS A 81 8.32 -9.90 5.88
C LYS A 81 7.55 -9.35 4.68
N THR A 82 8.24 -8.62 3.80
CA THR A 82 7.71 -8.31 2.48
C THR A 82 7.25 -9.64 1.90
N PRO A 83 5.96 -9.83 1.62
CA PRO A 83 5.51 -11.07 1.00
C PRO A 83 6.29 -11.18 -0.31
N ASP A 84 7.01 -12.29 -0.45
CA ASP A 84 7.77 -12.60 -1.64
C ASP A 84 6.85 -12.45 -2.86
N PRO A 85 7.23 -11.68 -3.89
CA PRO A 85 6.36 -11.49 -5.05
C PRO A 85 6.01 -12.83 -5.71
N SER A 86 6.78 -13.91 -5.53
CA SER A 86 6.54 -15.22 -6.13
C SER A 86 5.45 -16.05 -5.45
N SER A 87 4.85 -15.54 -4.36
CA SER A 87 3.67 -16.14 -3.75
C SER A 87 2.46 -15.89 -4.67
N VAL A 88 2.19 -16.81 -5.60
CA VAL A 88 0.93 -16.89 -6.35
C VAL A 88 -0.20 -16.85 -5.32
N ASN A 89 -0.94 -15.74 -5.29
CA ASN A 89 -2.01 -15.55 -4.31
C ASN A 89 -3.33 -15.74 -5.05
N PRO A 90 -3.96 -16.93 -4.95
CA PRO A 90 -5.16 -17.24 -5.72
C PRO A 90 -6.32 -16.29 -5.40
N LYS A 91 -6.29 -15.64 -4.23
CA LYS A 91 -7.24 -14.56 -3.90
C LYS A 91 -7.07 -13.34 -4.78
N SER A 92 -5.83 -12.92 -5.02
CA SER A 92 -5.53 -11.81 -5.93
C SER A 92 -5.92 -12.16 -7.36
N ASP A 93 -5.63 -13.39 -7.80
CA ASP A 93 -5.98 -13.84 -9.14
C ASP A 93 -7.50 -13.91 -9.34
N LEU A 94 -8.25 -14.36 -8.33
CA LEU A 94 -9.71 -14.34 -8.33
C LEU A 94 -10.26 -12.92 -8.48
N VAL A 95 -9.72 -11.97 -7.70
CA VAL A 95 -10.12 -10.56 -7.78
C VAL A 95 -9.82 -9.98 -9.16
N ILE A 96 -8.62 -10.23 -9.71
CA ILE A 96 -8.22 -9.77 -11.04
C ILE A 96 -9.15 -10.35 -12.10
N PHE A 97 -9.46 -11.65 -12.02
CA PHE A 97 -10.37 -12.32 -12.95
C PHE A 97 -11.77 -11.71 -12.90
N LEU A 98 -12.35 -11.54 -11.71
CA LEU A 98 -13.67 -10.96 -11.52
C LEU A 98 -13.75 -9.50 -11.98
N GLN A 99 -12.74 -8.67 -11.69
CA GLN A 99 -12.66 -7.29 -12.19
C GLN A 99 -12.57 -7.25 -13.73
N GLY A 100 -11.80 -8.17 -14.32
CA GLY A 100 -11.67 -8.30 -15.77
C GLY A 100 -12.97 -8.72 -16.45
N HIS A 101 -13.76 -9.58 -15.80
CA HIS A 101 -15.03 -10.08 -16.28
C HIS A 101 -16.17 -9.06 -16.12
N LEU A 102 -16.32 -8.48 -14.92
CA LEU A 102 -17.40 -7.54 -14.58
C LEU A 102 -17.16 -6.11 -15.09
N LYS A 103 -15.94 -5.80 -15.56
CA LYS A 103 -15.52 -4.45 -16.01
C LYS A 103 -15.79 -3.33 -14.99
N ARG A 104 -15.83 -3.68 -13.71
CA ARG A 104 -16.01 -2.74 -12.59
C ARG A 104 -15.04 -3.05 -11.45
N THR A 105 -14.77 -2.06 -10.62
CA THR A 105 -14.01 -2.25 -9.38
C THR A 105 -14.85 -3.05 -8.38
N LEU A 106 -14.24 -4.08 -7.79
CA LEU A 106 -14.87 -4.85 -6.71
C LEU A 106 -14.75 -4.10 -5.39
N ILE A 107 -15.82 -4.09 -4.61
CA ILE A 107 -15.85 -3.59 -3.24
C ILE A 107 -15.77 -4.74 -2.24
N LYS A 108 -15.50 -4.43 -0.97
CA LYS A 108 -15.33 -5.44 0.09
C LYS A 108 -16.55 -6.36 0.26
N THR A 109 -17.74 -5.90 -0.10
CA THR A 109 -18.98 -6.69 -0.01
C THR A 109 -19.19 -7.61 -1.20
N ASP A 110 -18.42 -7.46 -2.29
CA ASP A 110 -18.58 -8.31 -3.49
C ASP A 110 -18.00 -9.72 -3.28
N VAL A 111 -16.97 -9.83 -2.45
CA VAL A 111 -16.25 -11.09 -2.17
C VAL A 111 -16.09 -11.24 -0.66
N ALA A 112 -16.76 -12.22 -0.07
CA ALA A 112 -16.66 -12.56 1.35
C ALA A 112 -15.99 -13.92 1.54
N TYR A 113 -15.09 -14.03 2.50
CA TYR A 113 -14.45 -15.29 2.88
C TYR A 113 -14.92 -15.69 4.28
N ALA A 114 -15.37 -16.93 4.43
CA ALA A 114 -15.74 -17.52 5.70
C ALA A 114 -14.91 -18.78 5.93
N ALA A 115 -14.02 -18.76 6.92
CA ALA A 115 -13.23 -19.91 7.33
C ALA A 115 -13.79 -20.49 8.64
N ALA A 116 -14.00 -21.80 8.66
CA ALA A 116 -14.46 -22.55 9.82
C ALA A 116 -13.51 -23.72 10.09
N GLN A 117 -13.31 -24.03 11.37
CA GLN A 117 -12.55 -25.21 11.77
C GLN A 117 -13.45 -26.45 11.67
N THR A 118 -12.96 -27.51 11.03
CA THR A 118 -13.67 -28.79 10.88
C THR A 118 -13.35 -29.71 12.05
N GLU A 119 -14.27 -30.63 12.38
CA GLU A 119 -14.12 -31.57 13.52
C GLU A 119 -12.88 -32.47 13.39
N GLY A 120 -12.33 -32.64 12.18
CA GLY A 120 -11.12 -33.41 11.91
C GLY A 120 -9.79 -32.67 12.14
N GLY A 121 -9.80 -31.48 12.73
CA GLY A 121 -8.58 -30.72 13.03
C GLY A 121 -8.01 -29.90 11.87
N GLY A 122 -8.82 -29.59 10.86
CA GLY A 122 -8.46 -28.72 9.74
C GLY A 122 -9.29 -27.45 9.69
N TYR A 123 -9.01 -26.59 8.71
CA TYR A 123 -9.78 -25.41 8.37
C TYR A 123 -10.36 -25.58 6.98
N GLN A 124 -11.66 -25.36 6.85
CA GLN A 124 -12.33 -25.24 5.57
C GLN A 124 -12.76 -23.80 5.38
N ALA A 125 -12.54 -23.23 4.19
CA ALA A 125 -13.05 -21.91 3.87
C ALA A 125 -14.03 -21.97 2.71
N THR A 126 -14.99 -21.06 2.74
CA THR A 126 -15.96 -20.83 1.68
C THR A 126 -15.82 -19.39 1.21
N VAL A 127 -15.76 -19.18 -0.10
CA VAL A 127 -15.81 -17.86 -0.71
C VAL A 127 -17.20 -17.62 -1.28
N GLU A 128 -17.83 -16.53 -0.85
CA GLU A 128 -19.10 -16.05 -1.39
C GLU A 128 -18.85 -14.89 -2.35
N LEU A 129 -19.38 -15.02 -3.56
CA LEU A 129 -19.32 -14.03 -4.62
C LEU A 129 -20.69 -13.39 -4.79
N THR A 130 -20.98 -12.38 -3.95
CA THR A 130 -22.22 -11.59 -4.05
C THR A 130 -22.32 -10.89 -5.40
N CYS A 131 -21.20 -10.50 -6.00
CA CYS A 131 -21.16 -9.93 -7.35
C CYS A 131 -21.54 -10.91 -8.46
N TYR A 132 -21.61 -12.22 -8.18
CA TYR A 132 -21.86 -13.28 -9.14
C TYR A 132 -22.98 -14.19 -8.64
N GLN A 133 -24.19 -13.63 -8.56
CA GLN A 133 -25.42 -14.33 -8.15
C GLN A 133 -25.36 -14.94 -6.73
N CYS A 134 -24.57 -14.34 -5.82
CA CYS A 134 -24.35 -14.87 -4.47
C CYS A 134 -23.88 -16.33 -4.45
N ARG A 135 -23.10 -16.74 -5.45
CA ARG A 135 -22.57 -18.11 -5.48
C ARG A 135 -21.51 -18.32 -4.41
N GLN A 136 -21.52 -19.50 -3.83
CA GLN A 136 -20.58 -19.90 -2.79
C GLN A 136 -19.75 -21.07 -3.28
N PHE A 137 -18.43 -21.00 -3.04
CA PHE A 137 -17.48 -22.04 -3.41
C PHE A 137 -16.70 -22.45 -2.17
N ALA A 138 -16.85 -23.72 -1.77
CA ALA A 138 -16.11 -24.30 -0.67
C ALA A 138 -14.76 -24.83 -1.16
N GLY A 139 -13.69 -24.44 -0.48
CA GLY A 139 -12.35 -24.98 -0.70
C GLY A 139 -12.13 -26.30 0.01
N GLU A 140 -11.00 -26.93 -0.29
CA GLU A 140 -10.52 -28.11 0.41
C GLU A 140 -10.11 -27.77 1.85
N VAL A 141 -10.17 -28.79 2.73
CA VAL A 141 -9.75 -28.66 4.12
C VAL A 141 -8.22 -28.56 4.17
N CYS A 142 -7.70 -27.50 4.79
CA CYS A 142 -6.27 -27.25 4.94
C CYS A 142 -5.88 -27.11 6.41
N GLU A 143 -4.60 -27.23 6.71
CA GLU A 143 -4.08 -27.11 8.08
C GLU A 143 -4.17 -25.67 8.62
N ASN A 144 -4.28 -24.68 7.73
CA ASN A 144 -4.27 -23.25 8.08
C ASN A 144 -5.46 -22.52 7.44
N ALA A 145 -6.10 -21.61 8.17
CA ALA A 145 -7.20 -20.78 7.65
C ALA A 145 -6.82 -20.02 6.37
N LYS A 146 -5.60 -19.46 6.30
CA LYS A 146 -5.12 -18.77 5.08
C LYS A 146 -5.01 -19.67 3.86
N ALA A 147 -4.57 -20.92 4.07
CA ALA A 147 -4.46 -21.92 3.01
C ALA A 147 -5.85 -22.39 2.56
N ALA A 148 -6.78 -22.56 3.51
CA ALA A 148 -8.16 -22.89 3.22
C ALA A 148 -8.85 -21.81 2.37
N GLU A 149 -8.67 -20.53 2.72
CA GLU A 149 -9.21 -19.42 1.92
C GLU A 149 -8.58 -19.34 0.51
N ALA A 150 -7.31 -19.72 0.39
CA ALA A 150 -6.63 -19.81 -0.90
C ALA A 150 -7.21 -20.94 -1.75
N ALA A 151 -7.46 -22.12 -1.16
CA ALA A 151 -8.09 -23.26 -1.82
C ALA A 151 -9.53 -22.92 -2.28
N ALA A 152 -10.30 -22.21 -1.45
CA ALA A 152 -11.64 -21.73 -1.82
C ALA A 152 -11.60 -20.78 -3.03
N ALA A 153 -10.63 -19.86 -3.06
CA ALA A 153 -10.43 -18.96 -4.19
C ALA A 153 -10.05 -19.71 -5.48
N THR A 154 -9.21 -20.76 -5.38
CA THR A 154 -8.86 -21.62 -6.52
C THR A 154 -10.09 -22.35 -7.06
N GLN A 155 -10.96 -22.91 -6.20
CA GLN A 155 -12.18 -23.58 -6.67
C GLN A 155 -13.18 -22.63 -7.32
N ALA A 156 -13.30 -21.41 -6.81
CA ALA A 156 -14.07 -20.37 -7.46
C ALA A 156 -13.50 -20.04 -8.85
N LEU A 157 -12.19 -19.85 -8.97
CA LEU A 157 -11.52 -19.60 -10.25
C LEU A 157 -11.73 -20.74 -11.25
N MET A 158 -11.52 -22.00 -10.86
CA MET A 158 -11.70 -23.15 -11.74
C MET A 158 -13.15 -23.25 -12.23
N SER A 159 -14.12 -23.10 -11.33
CA SER A 159 -15.54 -23.15 -11.68
C SER A 159 -15.95 -22.00 -12.61
N LEU A 160 -15.52 -20.77 -12.30
CA LEU A 160 -15.82 -19.60 -13.12
C LEU A 160 -15.12 -19.63 -14.48
N SER A 161 -13.86 -20.08 -14.53
CA SER A 161 -13.12 -20.20 -15.80
C SER A 161 -13.75 -21.25 -16.71
N ALA A 162 -14.26 -22.35 -16.15
CA ALA A 162 -14.98 -23.37 -16.89
C ALA A 162 -16.32 -22.87 -17.43
N GLU A 163 -17.08 -22.09 -16.64
CA GLU A 163 -18.37 -21.53 -17.05
C GLU A 163 -18.22 -20.40 -18.09
N LEU A 164 -17.22 -19.55 -17.92
CA LEU A 164 -17.03 -18.36 -18.75
C LEU A 164 -16.15 -18.61 -19.99
N GLY A 165 -15.52 -19.78 -20.09
CA GLY A 165 -14.63 -20.13 -21.20
C GLY A 165 -13.39 -19.23 -21.32
N GLN A 166 -13.04 -18.50 -20.25
CA GLN A 166 -11.89 -17.60 -20.22
C GLN A 166 -10.74 -18.22 -19.43
N PRO A 167 -9.51 -18.28 -19.99
CA PRO A 167 -8.36 -18.74 -19.24
C PRO A 167 -8.06 -17.80 -18.08
N ALA A 168 -7.58 -18.35 -16.96
CA ALA A 168 -7.16 -17.57 -15.79
C ALA A 168 -6.16 -16.46 -16.20
N PRO A 169 -6.19 -15.29 -15.52
CA PRO A 169 -5.42 -14.14 -15.95
C PRO A 169 -3.93 -14.44 -15.82
N ALA A 170 -3.22 -14.53 -16.95
CA ALA A 170 -1.76 -14.55 -16.96
C ALA A 170 -1.26 -13.17 -16.52
N VAL A 171 -0.91 -13.03 -15.24
CA VAL A 171 -0.38 -11.78 -14.69
C VAL A 171 0.95 -11.47 -15.38
N LYS A 172 0.92 -10.65 -16.43
CA LYS A 172 2.13 -10.09 -17.06
C LYS A 172 2.72 -9.07 -16.09
N ARG A 173 3.59 -9.52 -15.19
CA ARG A 173 4.35 -8.64 -14.30
C ARG A 173 5.44 -7.97 -15.14
N GLN A 174 5.20 -6.71 -15.50
CA GLN A 174 6.26 -5.87 -16.06
C GLN A 174 7.36 -5.72 -14.99
N LYS A 175 8.58 -6.07 -15.39
CA LYS A 175 9.83 -5.95 -14.63
C LYS A 175 10.24 -4.49 -14.51
#